data_AF-A0A347U6A7-F1
#
_entry.id   AF-A0A347U6A7-F1
#
_cell.length_a   1.000
_cell.length_b   1.000
_cell.length_c   1.000
_cell.angle_alpha   90.00
_cell.angle_beta   90.00
_cell.angle_gamma   90.00
#
_symmetry.space_group_name_H-M   'P 1'
#
loop_
_entity.id
_entity.type
_entity.pdbx_description
1 polymer ?
#
loop_
_entity_poly.entity_id
_entity_poly.type
_entity_poly.pdbx_seq_one_letter_code
_entity_poly.pdbx_strand_id
1 'polypeptide(L)'
;MEKFFLIITVCTIIMISPGVSKLTRTPIVVVEIFLGLFAGYLGLLYDDETLKLVAKFGFVYLMFLAGLEINLKLVKIIKATLAINVILYFIFLYTISGLVCWIFNLGVTYFVALPIFSLGMIMMLIKEYGKDEPWLNLALSIGVVGEVISILALTLFSGWIEYGFNIQFFLSLLTIFSVIVVSILGLRISYILFWWFPEFKNFLIPDSHNDRYNQDIRFSISSLLILVAIMLVLKIDVVLGAFTAGLFFKMFFNQKHELLEKIESFGFGFFVPIFFIYTGSTVKLDMITFDILKHAIFIMCAIIIIRLISSYLSFYKYLKFKQTTLFALSDSMPLTFMVAIAMLSFNYGLISQSEYFSFIIASMIDGLFLMIFIRKLYKIFDTKTKIV
;
A
#
# COMPACT_ATOMS: atom_id res chain seq x y z
N MET A 1 -28.85 0.30 -20.56
CA MET A 1 -29.08 1.48 -19.70
C MET A 1 -28.29 1.36 -18.39
N GLU A 2 -28.34 0.22 -17.68
CA GLU A 2 -27.61 0.02 -16.41
C GLU A 2 -26.09 0.22 -16.51
N LYS A 3 -25.43 -0.41 -17.49
CA LYS A 3 -23.99 -0.19 -17.74
C LYS A 3 -23.63 1.27 -18.05
N PHE A 4 -24.54 2.01 -18.66
CA PHE A 4 -24.35 3.43 -18.95
C PHE A 4 -24.33 4.27 -17.67
N PHE A 5 -25.28 4.02 -16.75
CA PHE A 5 -25.30 4.67 -15.43
C PHE A 5 -24.09 4.30 -14.58
N LEU A 6 -23.66 3.04 -14.62
CA LEU A 6 -22.47 2.58 -13.91
C LEU A 6 -21.22 3.35 -14.38
N ILE A 7 -20.98 3.41 -15.69
CA ILE A 7 -19.81 4.10 -16.25
C ILE A 7 -19.84 5.59 -15.92
N ILE A 8 -20.99 6.26 -16.10
CA ILE A 8 -21.14 7.68 -15.76
C ILE A 8 -20.87 7.92 -14.29
N THR A 9 -21.37 7.05 -13.41
CA THR A 9 -21.19 7.17 -11.97
C THR A 9 -19.71 7.06 -11.60
N VAL A 10 -19.01 6.04 -12.10
CA VAL A 10 -17.56 5.87 -11.87
C VAL A 10 -16.78 7.09 -12.37
N CYS A 11 -17.03 7.54 -13.61
CA CYS A 11 -16.36 8.71 -14.17
C CYS A 11 -16.65 10.00 -13.39
N THR A 12 -17.90 10.17 -12.93
CA THR A 12 -18.30 11.33 -12.13
C THR A 12 -17.58 11.34 -10.79
N ILE A 13 -17.47 10.19 -10.12
CA ILE A 13 -16.74 10.08 -8.86
C ILE A 13 -15.26 10.41 -9.08
N ILE A 14 -14.60 9.84 -10.09
CA ILE A 14 -13.19 10.15 -10.40
C ILE A 14 -12.99 11.65 -10.61
N MET A 15 -13.88 12.31 -11.35
CA MET A 15 -13.78 13.74 -11.64
C MET A 15 -14.00 14.63 -10.40
N ILE A 16 -14.93 14.25 -9.52
CA ILE A 16 -15.32 15.06 -8.36
C ILE A 16 -14.40 14.82 -7.14
N SER A 17 -13.84 13.61 -7.00
CA SER A 17 -13.01 13.20 -5.86
C SER A 17 -11.89 14.19 -5.50
N PRO A 18 -11.07 14.72 -6.43
CA PRO A 18 -10.03 15.71 -6.10
C PRO A 18 -10.60 17.01 -5.52
N GLY A 19 -11.74 17.47 -6.05
CA GLY A 19 -12.42 18.68 -5.58
C GLY A 19 -12.95 18.52 -4.16
N VAL A 20 -13.60 17.38 -3.88
CA VAL A 20 -14.10 17.04 -2.55
C VAL A 20 -12.94 16.87 -1.56
N SER A 21 -11.88 16.16 -1.95
CA SER A 21 -10.65 15.98 -1.15
C SER A 21 -10.03 17.31 -0.74
N LYS A 22 -9.93 18.26 -1.68
CA LYS A 22 -9.42 19.61 -1.40
C LYS A 22 -10.34 20.41 -0.46
N LEU A 23 -11.66 20.30 -0.65
CA LEU A 23 -12.66 21.00 0.16
C LEU A 23 -12.66 20.50 1.61
N THR A 24 -12.65 19.18 1.82
CA THR A 24 -12.71 18.56 3.15
C THR A 24 -11.33 18.40 3.81
N ARG A 25 -10.24 18.60 3.05
CA ARG A 25 -8.85 18.35 3.46
C ARG A 25 -8.61 16.89 3.87
N THR A 26 -9.27 15.98 3.16
CA THR A 26 -9.22 14.52 3.35
C THR A 26 -8.33 13.90 2.28
N PRO A 27 -7.54 12.85 2.60
CA PRO A 27 -6.85 12.06 1.57
C PRO A 27 -7.78 11.62 0.44
N ILE A 28 -7.35 11.80 -0.82
CA ILE A 28 -8.18 11.51 -2.00
C ILE A 28 -8.69 10.06 -2.01
N VAL A 29 -7.84 9.12 -1.62
CA VAL A 29 -8.19 7.69 -1.54
C VAL A 29 -9.37 7.46 -0.61
N VAL A 30 -9.42 8.13 0.55
CA VAL A 30 -10.54 8.00 1.49
C VAL A 30 -11.83 8.57 0.89
N VAL A 31 -11.73 9.67 0.14
CA VAL A 31 -12.87 10.25 -0.58
C VAL A 31 -13.40 9.29 -1.64
N GLU A 32 -12.53 8.64 -2.41
CA GLU A 32 -12.91 7.68 -3.45
C GLU A 32 -13.62 6.46 -2.87
N ILE A 33 -13.11 5.89 -1.77
CA ILE A 33 -13.78 4.79 -1.06
C ILE A 33 -15.14 5.27 -0.53
N PHE A 34 -15.21 6.45 0.09
CA PHE A 34 -16.46 6.98 0.65
C PHE A 34 -17.53 7.25 -0.43
N LEU A 35 -17.15 7.86 -1.55
CA LEU A 35 -18.07 8.12 -2.67
C LEU A 35 -18.50 6.82 -3.34
N GLY A 36 -17.60 5.84 -3.47
CA GLY A 36 -17.95 4.51 -3.96
C GLY A 36 -18.96 3.79 -3.07
N LEU A 37 -18.76 3.86 -1.75
CA LEU A 37 -19.70 3.35 -0.74
C LEU A 37 -21.06 4.02 -0.84
N PHE A 38 -21.11 5.34 -0.97
CA PHE A 38 -22.37 6.07 -1.10
C PHE A 38 -23.09 5.75 -2.41
N ALA A 39 -22.36 5.69 -3.53
CA ALA A 39 -22.92 5.33 -4.82
C ALA A 39 -23.40 3.87 -4.88
N GLY A 40 -22.71 2.95 -4.19
CA GLY A 40 -23.15 1.57 -4.02
C GLY A 40 -24.46 1.49 -3.25
N TYR A 41 -24.59 2.24 -2.16
CA TYR A 41 -25.84 2.31 -1.38
C TYR A 41 -27.03 2.88 -2.16
N LEU A 42 -26.79 3.88 -3.01
CA LEU A 42 -27.82 4.42 -3.90
C LEU A 42 -28.20 3.47 -5.05
N GLY A 43 -27.53 2.32 -5.18
CA GLY A 43 -27.73 1.37 -6.29
C GLY A 43 -27.14 1.84 -7.62
N LEU A 44 -26.33 2.91 -7.64
CA LEU A 44 -25.67 3.42 -8.84
C LEU A 44 -24.45 2.57 -9.23
N LEU A 45 -23.81 1.95 -8.24
CA LEU A 45 -22.77 0.94 -8.42
C LEU A 45 -23.30 -0.41 -7.93
N TYR A 46 -23.51 -1.34 -8.86
CA TYR A 46 -23.94 -2.71 -8.57
C TYR A 46 -22.79 -3.69 -8.89
N ASP A 47 -22.94 -4.95 -8.46
CA ASP A 47 -21.94 -6.00 -8.74
C ASP A 47 -21.90 -6.29 -10.26
N ASP A 48 -20.91 -5.72 -10.93
CA ASP A 48 -20.67 -5.84 -12.37
C ASP A 48 -19.27 -6.41 -12.63
N GLU A 49 -19.20 -7.43 -13.48
CA GLU A 49 -17.96 -8.13 -13.80
C GLU A 49 -16.92 -7.23 -14.49
N THR A 50 -17.37 -6.25 -15.29
CA THR A 50 -16.47 -5.32 -15.99
C THR A 50 -15.83 -4.36 -14.99
N LEU A 51 -16.64 -3.79 -14.09
CA LEU A 51 -16.13 -2.95 -13.01
C LEU A 51 -15.15 -3.71 -12.13
N LYS A 52 -15.50 -4.94 -11.74
CA LYS A 52 -14.65 -5.83 -10.95
C LYS A 52 -13.34 -6.16 -11.66
N LEU A 53 -13.36 -6.41 -12.97
CA LEU A 53 -12.16 -6.67 -13.76
C LEU A 53 -11.23 -5.45 -13.78
N VAL A 54 -11.77 -4.26 -14.05
CA VAL A 54 -10.98 -3.02 -14.09
C VAL A 54 -10.44 -2.67 -12.70
N ALA A 55 -11.24 -2.88 -11.64
CA ALA A 55 -10.81 -2.69 -10.26
C ALA A 55 -9.70 -3.65 -9.85
N LYS A 56 -9.77 -4.92 -10.26
CA LYS A 56 -8.67 -5.90 -10.06
C LYS A 56 -7.40 -5.45 -10.78
N PHE A 57 -7.50 -4.97 -12.02
CA PHE A 57 -6.35 -4.41 -12.71
C PHE A 57 -5.81 -3.16 -12.00
N GLY A 58 -6.68 -2.28 -11.51
CA GLY A 58 -6.30 -1.11 -10.70
C GLY A 58 -5.59 -1.48 -9.41
N PHE A 59 -6.01 -2.57 -8.76
CA PHE A 59 -5.31 -3.12 -7.61
C PHE A 59 -3.91 -3.62 -7.96
N VAL A 60 -3.76 -4.41 -9.02
CA VAL A 60 -2.47 -4.88 -9.52
C VAL A 60 -1.56 -3.70 -9.90
N TYR A 61 -2.11 -2.68 -10.55
CA TYR A 61 -1.39 -1.46 -10.89
C TYR A 61 -0.95 -0.67 -9.64
N LEU A 62 -1.81 -0.58 -8.62
CA LEU A 62 -1.46 0.05 -7.34
C LEU A 62 -0.29 -0.67 -6.67
N MET A 63 -0.26 -2.01 -6.71
CA MET A 63 0.86 -2.80 -6.18
C MET A 63 2.14 -2.61 -6.99
N PHE A 64 2.03 -2.38 -8.31
CA PHE A 64 3.16 -1.97 -9.15
C PHE A 64 3.68 -0.57 -8.78
N LEU A 65 2.79 0.40 -8.56
CA LEU A 65 3.16 1.73 -8.09
C LEU A 65 3.84 1.69 -6.72
N ALA A 66 3.33 0.87 -5.79
CA ALA A 66 3.98 0.63 -4.50
C ALA A 66 5.44 0.17 -4.67
N GLY A 67 5.68 -0.77 -5.60
CA GLY A 67 7.04 -1.18 -5.96
C GLY A 67 7.89 -0.04 -6.53
N LEU A 68 7.29 0.82 -7.37
CA LEU A 68 7.96 1.98 -7.96
C LEU A 68 8.34 3.06 -6.92
N GLU A 69 7.55 3.18 -5.86
CA GLU A 69 7.78 4.12 -4.77
C GLU A 69 8.96 3.71 -3.89
N ILE A 70 9.30 2.42 -3.83
CA ILE A 70 10.41 1.90 -3.01
C ILE A 70 11.74 2.52 -3.42
N ASN A 71 12.28 3.36 -2.54
CA ASN A 71 13.60 3.93 -2.71
C ASN A 71 14.57 3.34 -1.68
N LEU A 72 15.29 2.30 -2.10
CA LEU A 72 16.29 1.59 -1.28
C LEU A 72 17.43 2.49 -0.78
N LYS A 73 17.64 3.68 -1.37
CA LYS A 73 18.62 4.66 -0.84
C LYS A 73 18.20 5.19 0.53
N LEU A 74 16.91 5.23 0.82
CA LEU A 74 16.37 5.69 2.11
C LEU A 74 16.74 4.72 3.23
N VAL A 75 16.79 3.42 2.95
CA VAL A 75 17.25 2.41 3.92
C VAL A 75 18.71 2.66 4.32
N LYS A 76 19.56 3.19 3.41
CA LYS A 76 20.95 3.54 3.72
C LYS A 76 21.09 4.77 4.62
N ILE A 77 20.03 5.58 4.78
CA ILE A 77 20.02 6.74 5.69
C ILE A 77 19.95 6.28 7.15
N ILE A 78 19.45 5.05 7.39
CA ILE A 78 19.44 4.45 8.72
C ILE A 78 20.89 4.31 9.19
N LYS A 79 21.25 5.13 10.18
CA LYS A 79 22.58 5.05 10.80
C LYS A 79 22.81 3.62 11.29
N ALA A 80 24.03 3.10 11.14
CA ALA A 80 24.38 1.76 11.63
C ALA A 80 24.03 1.57 13.12
N THR A 81 24.11 2.65 13.91
CA THR A 81 23.71 2.70 15.31
C THR A 81 22.22 2.49 15.58
N LEU A 82 21.35 2.65 14.58
CA LEU A 82 19.90 2.42 14.66
C LEU A 82 19.45 1.10 14.06
N ALA A 83 20.33 0.35 13.37
CA ALA A 83 19.95 -0.90 12.71
C ALA A 83 19.36 -1.92 13.70
N ILE A 84 19.96 -2.04 14.90
CA ILE A 84 19.46 -2.90 15.97
C ILE A 84 18.07 -2.43 16.44
N ASN A 85 17.86 -1.12 16.58
CA ASN A 85 16.57 -0.56 17.00
C ASN A 85 15.47 -0.83 15.97
N VAL A 86 15.79 -0.81 14.68
CA VAL A 86 14.85 -1.17 13.60
C VAL A 86 14.49 -2.66 13.67
N ILE A 87 15.46 -3.54 13.87
CA ILE A 87 15.19 -4.98 14.06
C ILE A 87 14.32 -5.20 15.29
N LEU A 88 14.67 -4.59 16.42
CA LEU A 88 13.88 -4.66 17.65
C LEU A 88 12.46 -4.11 17.47
N TYR A 89 12.29 -3.04 16.69
CA TYR A 89 10.99 -2.48 16.39
C TYR A 89 10.08 -3.49 15.68
N PHE A 90 10.57 -4.17 14.64
CA PHE A 90 9.78 -5.22 13.98
C PHE A 90 9.54 -6.43 14.88
N ILE A 91 10.53 -6.85 15.68
CA ILE A 91 10.35 -7.92 16.67
C ILE A 91 9.21 -7.56 17.63
N PHE A 92 9.23 -6.38 18.23
CA PHE A 92 8.17 -5.94 19.13
C PHE A 92 6.83 -5.81 18.41
N LEU A 93 6.81 -5.24 17.20
CA LEU A 93 5.59 -5.06 16.42
C LEU A 93 4.88 -6.39 16.15
N TYR A 94 5.61 -7.39 15.63
CA TYR A 94 5.04 -8.72 15.35
C TYR A 94 4.74 -9.50 16.62
N THR A 95 5.56 -9.37 17.67
CA THR A 95 5.30 -10.04 18.96
C THR A 95 4.01 -9.50 19.60
N ILE A 96 3.85 -8.18 19.66
CA ILE A 96 2.66 -7.56 20.25
C ILE A 96 1.43 -7.82 19.37
N SER A 97 1.56 -7.79 18.04
CA SER A 97 0.49 -8.23 17.13
C SER A 97 0.02 -9.66 17.44
N GLY A 98 0.96 -10.60 17.60
CA GLY A 98 0.68 -11.98 18.00
C GLY A 98 -0.01 -12.09 19.37
N LEU A 99 0.45 -11.31 20.35
CA LEU A 99 -0.18 -11.25 21.68
C LEU A 99 -1.61 -10.72 21.62
N VAL A 100 -1.87 -9.65 20.85
CA VAL A 100 -3.23 -9.12 20.64
C VAL A 100 -4.10 -10.18 19.98
N CYS A 101 -3.61 -10.87 18.95
CA CYS A 101 -4.36 -11.94 18.31
C CYS A 101 -4.67 -13.09 19.28
N TRP A 102 -3.72 -13.47 20.13
CA TRP A 102 -3.93 -14.51 21.13
C TRP A 102 -4.93 -14.11 22.22
N ILE A 103 -4.81 -12.90 22.78
CA ILE A 103 -5.68 -12.40 23.85
C ILE A 103 -7.13 -12.26 23.38
N PHE A 104 -7.34 -11.74 22.16
CA PHE A 104 -8.67 -11.50 21.61
C PHE A 104 -9.16 -12.64 20.71
N ASN A 105 -8.44 -13.76 20.65
CA ASN A 105 -8.75 -14.93 19.81
C ASN A 105 -9.01 -14.57 18.33
N LEU A 106 -8.13 -13.73 17.76
CA LEU A 106 -8.22 -13.27 16.38
C LEU A 106 -7.51 -14.23 15.42
N GLY A 107 -8.07 -14.37 14.22
CA GLY A 107 -7.51 -15.21 13.17
C GLY A 107 -6.21 -14.67 12.56
N VAL A 108 -5.59 -15.48 11.70
CA VAL A 108 -4.31 -15.18 11.02
C VAL A 108 -4.37 -13.88 10.21
N THR A 109 -5.53 -13.53 9.66
CA THR A 109 -5.75 -12.25 8.97
C THR A 109 -5.32 -11.05 9.81
N TYR A 110 -5.67 -11.04 11.11
CA TYR A 110 -5.31 -9.94 12.01
C TYR A 110 -3.82 -9.93 12.31
N PHE A 111 -3.20 -11.11 12.45
CA PHE A 111 -1.77 -11.23 12.70
C PHE A 111 -0.94 -10.56 11.61
N VAL A 112 -1.38 -10.68 10.36
CA VAL A 112 -0.74 -10.08 9.18
C VAL A 112 -1.19 -8.63 8.97
N ALA A 113 -2.46 -8.29 9.24
CA ALA A 113 -3.03 -6.98 9.00
C ALA A 113 -2.56 -5.91 10.00
N LEU A 114 -2.47 -6.23 11.30
CA LEU A 114 -2.12 -5.27 12.34
C LEU A 114 -0.72 -4.64 12.16
N PRO A 115 0.34 -5.39 11.81
CA PRO A 115 1.68 -4.83 11.60
C PRO A 115 1.94 -4.34 10.16
N ILE A 116 0.93 -4.31 9.29
CA ILE A 116 1.11 -4.02 7.84
C ILE A 116 1.43 -2.55 7.58
N PHE A 117 2.32 -2.25 6.64
CA PHE A 117 2.81 -0.89 6.32
C PHE A 117 2.27 -0.36 5.00
N SER A 118 2.26 0.97 4.84
CA SER A 118 2.01 1.67 3.56
C SER A 118 2.72 3.02 3.54
N LEU A 119 3.50 3.30 2.49
CA LEU A 119 4.20 4.58 2.35
C LEU A 119 3.30 5.75 1.92
N GLY A 120 2.16 5.49 1.27
CA GLY A 120 1.37 6.54 0.62
C GLY A 120 0.96 7.68 1.56
N MET A 121 0.52 7.36 2.78
CA MET A 121 0.14 8.34 3.79
C MET A 121 1.35 9.08 4.39
N ILE A 122 2.48 8.40 4.54
CA ILE A 122 3.74 9.00 5.03
C ILE A 122 4.24 10.04 4.01
N MET A 123 4.14 9.75 2.70
CA MET A 123 4.54 10.71 1.66
C MET A 123 3.69 11.99 1.67
N MET A 124 2.39 11.88 2.00
CA MET A 124 1.56 13.07 2.19
C MET A 124 2.00 13.91 3.40
N LEU A 125 2.36 13.27 4.52
CA LEU A 125 2.90 13.98 5.68
C LEU A 125 4.22 14.69 5.34
N ILE A 126 5.10 14.07 4.54
CA ILE A 126 6.34 14.70 4.08
C ILE A 126 6.07 15.93 3.22
N LYS A 127 5.04 15.88 2.36
CA LYS A 127 4.64 17.04 1.55
C LYS A 127 4.08 18.17 2.42
N GLU A 128 3.45 17.85 3.55
CA GLU A 128 2.87 18.83 4.48
C GLU A 128 3.89 19.47 5.43
N TYR A 129 4.81 18.67 6.01
CA TYR A 129 5.75 19.12 7.04
C TYR A 129 7.19 19.32 6.53
N GLY A 130 7.51 18.82 5.35
CA GLY A 130 8.88 18.83 4.81
C GLY A 130 9.70 17.61 5.21
N LYS A 131 10.86 17.44 4.55
CA LYS A 131 11.79 16.32 4.77
C LYS A 131 12.75 16.53 5.93
N ASP A 132 12.72 17.69 6.60
CA ASP A 132 13.72 18.02 7.63
C ASP A 132 13.36 17.44 9.01
N GLU A 133 12.13 16.95 9.17
CA GLU A 133 11.66 16.36 10.42
C GLU A 133 12.29 14.97 10.69
N PRO A 134 12.98 14.76 11.83
CA PRO A 134 13.63 13.49 12.15
C PRO A 134 12.66 12.30 12.21
N TRP A 135 11.47 12.50 12.78
CA TRP A 135 10.43 11.47 12.87
C TRP A 135 9.95 11.01 11.50
N LEU A 136 9.82 11.93 10.52
CA LEU A 136 9.41 11.61 9.15
C LEU A 136 10.49 10.87 8.38
N ASN A 137 11.74 11.32 8.48
CA ASN A 137 12.86 10.64 7.83
C ASN A 137 13.01 9.19 8.32
N LEU A 138 12.84 8.97 9.63
CA LEU A 138 12.85 7.63 10.20
C LEU A 138 11.61 6.83 9.78
N ALA A 139 10.41 7.42 9.82
CA ALA A 139 9.16 6.79 9.40
C ALA A 139 9.22 6.32 7.95
N LEU A 140 9.72 7.15 7.04
CA LEU A 140 9.86 6.77 5.64
C LEU A 140 10.95 5.70 5.42
N SER A 141 12.06 5.75 6.15
CA SER A 141 13.12 4.73 6.02
C SER A 141 12.67 3.37 6.55
N ILE A 142 11.99 3.36 7.70
CA ILE A 142 11.40 2.14 8.28
C ILE A 142 10.21 1.67 7.46
N GLY A 143 9.41 2.60 6.93
CA GLY A 143 8.26 2.32 6.07
C GLY A 143 8.65 1.56 4.81
N VAL A 144 9.79 1.91 4.17
CA VAL A 144 10.32 1.13 3.03
C VAL A 144 10.61 -0.32 3.42
N VAL A 145 11.24 -0.53 4.58
CA VAL A 145 11.53 -1.89 5.08
C VAL A 145 10.22 -2.62 5.43
N GLY A 146 9.31 -1.93 6.10
CA GLY A 146 8.02 -2.46 6.54
C GLY A 146 7.11 -2.83 5.39
N GLU A 147 7.12 -2.06 4.29
CA GLU A 147 6.32 -2.34 3.09
C GLU A 147 6.82 -3.60 2.38
N VAL A 148 8.15 -3.77 2.25
CA VAL A 148 8.73 -5.02 1.74
C VAL A 148 8.37 -6.21 2.63
N ILE A 149 8.49 -6.06 3.96
CA ILE A 149 8.09 -7.11 4.92
C ILE A 149 6.58 -7.41 4.78
N SER A 150 5.75 -6.39 4.60
CA SER A 150 4.28 -6.52 4.49
C SER A 150 3.87 -7.31 3.25
N ILE A 151 4.52 -7.06 2.12
CA ILE A 151 4.25 -7.78 0.88
C ILE A 151 4.72 -9.23 0.97
N LEU A 152 5.88 -9.46 1.58
CA LEU A 152 6.34 -10.81 1.88
C LEU A 152 5.33 -11.51 2.80
N ALA A 153 4.88 -10.86 3.88
CA ALA A 153 3.90 -11.42 4.80
C ALA A 153 2.57 -11.73 4.11
N LEU A 154 2.07 -10.84 3.25
CA LEU A 154 0.87 -11.06 2.43
C LEU A 154 1.03 -12.25 1.48
N THR A 155 2.19 -12.39 0.84
CA THR A 155 2.46 -13.49 -0.09
C THR A 155 2.57 -14.83 0.65
N LEU A 156 3.25 -14.83 1.80
CA LEU A 156 3.35 -16.01 2.67
C LEU A 156 1.97 -16.41 3.18
N PHE A 157 1.15 -15.42 3.54
CA PHE A 157 -0.23 -15.60 3.97
C PHE A 157 -1.08 -16.21 2.87
N SER A 158 -1.09 -15.64 1.66
CA SER A 158 -1.86 -16.17 0.53
C SER A 158 -1.41 -17.58 0.14
N GLY A 159 -0.10 -17.83 0.08
CA GLY A 159 0.44 -19.16 -0.18
C GLY A 159 0.06 -20.19 0.89
N TRP A 160 0.07 -19.79 2.17
CA TRP A 160 -0.34 -20.69 3.26
C TRP A 160 -1.83 -21.05 3.16
N ILE A 161 -2.68 -20.08 2.83
CA ILE A 161 -4.12 -20.32 2.69
C ILE A 161 -4.42 -21.26 1.53
N GLU A 162 -3.76 -21.07 0.40
CA GLU A 162 -4.03 -21.84 -0.81
C GLU A 162 -3.56 -23.30 -0.70
N TYR A 163 -2.42 -23.55 -0.04
CA TYR A 163 -1.78 -24.86 -0.04
C TYR A 163 -1.69 -25.57 1.33
N GLY A 164 -1.98 -24.86 2.44
CA GLY A 164 -1.77 -25.35 3.81
C GLY A 164 -0.29 -25.57 4.16
N PHE A 165 0.02 -26.10 5.34
CA PHE A 165 1.40 -26.49 5.71
C PHE A 165 1.78 -27.85 5.08
N ASN A 166 1.81 -27.91 3.76
CA ASN A 166 2.16 -29.11 3.01
C ASN A 166 3.45 -28.90 2.20
N ILE A 167 3.99 -29.98 1.61
CA ILE A 167 5.13 -29.91 0.69
C ILE A 167 4.87 -28.90 -0.43
N GLN A 168 3.61 -28.77 -0.86
CA GLN A 168 3.17 -27.83 -1.89
C GLN A 168 3.37 -26.37 -1.47
N PHE A 169 3.25 -26.04 -0.19
CA PHE A 169 3.56 -24.69 0.32
C PHE A 169 5.07 -24.41 0.29
N PHE A 170 5.90 -25.38 0.69
CA PHE A 170 7.36 -25.21 0.56
C PHE A 170 7.79 -25.10 -0.91
N LEU A 171 7.14 -25.85 -1.81
CA LEU A 171 7.33 -25.70 -3.24
C LEU A 171 6.89 -24.32 -3.74
N SER A 172 5.74 -23.80 -3.30
CA SER A 172 5.28 -22.46 -3.68
C SER A 172 6.22 -21.37 -3.16
N LEU A 173 6.77 -21.51 -1.95
CA LEU A 173 7.82 -20.62 -1.43
C LEU A 173 9.08 -20.66 -2.29
N LEU A 174 9.51 -21.85 -2.70
CA LEU A 174 10.65 -22.02 -3.59
C LEU A 174 10.37 -21.43 -4.97
N THR A 175 9.14 -21.55 -5.48
CA THR A 175 8.71 -20.91 -6.73
C THR A 175 8.73 -19.39 -6.59
N ILE A 176 8.20 -18.82 -5.50
CA ILE A 176 8.25 -17.37 -5.21
C ILE A 176 9.71 -16.89 -5.20
N PHE A 177 10.57 -17.57 -4.45
CA PHE A 177 11.98 -17.22 -4.37
C PHE A 177 12.66 -17.34 -5.74
N SER A 178 12.37 -18.41 -6.48
CA SER A 178 12.87 -18.61 -7.85
C SER A 178 12.43 -17.49 -8.77
N VAL A 179 11.17 -17.05 -8.73
CA VAL A 179 10.67 -15.94 -9.55
C VAL A 179 11.35 -14.64 -9.18
N ILE A 180 11.56 -14.34 -7.90
CA ILE A 180 12.30 -13.15 -7.48
C ILE A 180 13.73 -13.21 -8.03
N VAL A 181 14.41 -14.34 -7.89
CA VAL A 181 15.78 -14.54 -8.38
C VAL A 181 15.83 -14.45 -9.90
N VAL A 182 14.95 -15.14 -10.63
CA VAL A 182 14.86 -15.13 -12.09
C VAL A 182 14.52 -13.74 -12.60
N SER A 183 13.62 -13.03 -11.93
CA SER A 183 13.34 -11.62 -12.23
C SER A 183 14.63 -10.81 -12.08
N ILE A 184 15.29 -10.86 -10.92
CA ILE A 184 16.57 -10.14 -10.70
C ILE A 184 17.63 -10.51 -11.77
N LEU A 185 17.75 -11.79 -12.12
CA LEU A 185 18.72 -12.29 -13.10
C LEU A 185 18.38 -11.87 -14.53
N GLY A 186 17.15 -12.10 -15.00
CA GLY A 186 16.69 -11.71 -16.33
C GLY A 186 16.79 -10.21 -16.54
N LEU A 187 16.62 -9.46 -15.47
CA LEU A 187 16.74 -8.02 -15.46
C LEU A 187 18.20 -7.53 -15.42
N ARG A 188 19.10 -8.22 -14.71
CA ARG A 188 20.55 -8.00 -14.80
C ARG A 188 21.07 -8.32 -16.20
N ILE A 189 20.56 -9.39 -16.82
CA ILE A 189 20.84 -9.74 -18.22
C ILE A 189 20.34 -8.62 -19.14
N SER A 190 19.12 -8.11 -18.93
CA SER A 190 18.57 -6.99 -19.69
C SER A 190 19.47 -5.74 -19.58
N TYR A 191 19.98 -5.43 -18.38
CA TYR A 191 20.94 -4.34 -18.19
C TYR A 191 22.24 -4.54 -18.98
N ILE A 192 22.82 -5.74 -18.95
CA ILE A 192 24.03 -6.06 -19.73
C ILE A 192 23.73 -5.97 -21.23
N LEU A 193 22.58 -6.49 -21.68
CA LEU A 193 22.14 -6.44 -23.06
C LEU A 193 22.01 -4.99 -23.54
N PHE A 194 21.38 -4.12 -22.75
CA PHE A 194 21.26 -2.69 -23.07
C PHE A 194 22.58 -1.93 -23.00
N TRP A 195 23.55 -2.41 -22.20
CA TRP A 195 24.90 -1.86 -22.18
C TRP A 195 25.68 -2.25 -23.44
N TRP A 196 25.50 -3.48 -23.97
CA TRP A 196 26.15 -3.96 -25.19
C TRP A 196 25.46 -3.48 -26.47
N PHE A 197 24.14 -3.32 -26.44
CA PHE A 197 23.30 -2.88 -27.56
C PHE A 197 22.52 -1.61 -27.20
N PRO A 198 23.20 -0.45 -27.10
CA PRO A 198 22.56 0.82 -26.74
C PRO A 198 21.52 1.28 -27.76
N GLU A 199 21.65 0.89 -29.04
CA GLU A 199 20.64 1.15 -30.07
C GLU A 199 19.32 0.42 -29.80
N PHE A 200 19.38 -0.82 -29.30
CA PHE A 200 18.20 -1.60 -28.91
C PHE A 200 17.51 -0.98 -27.68
N LYS A 201 18.30 -0.49 -26.72
CA LYS A 201 17.77 0.28 -25.58
C LYS A 201 17.05 1.55 -26.06
N ASN A 202 17.67 2.31 -26.95
CA ASN A 202 17.09 3.56 -27.47
C ASN A 202 15.86 3.32 -28.36
N PHE A 203 15.77 2.17 -29.02
CA PHE A 203 14.59 1.77 -29.78
C PHE A 203 13.40 1.44 -28.87
N LEU A 204 13.62 0.67 -27.80
CA LEU A 204 12.55 0.31 -26.87
C LEU A 204 12.16 1.46 -25.94
N ILE A 205 13.14 2.26 -25.51
CA ILE A 205 12.98 3.31 -24.51
C ILE A 205 13.84 4.51 -24.91
N PRO A 206 13.35 5.32 -25.87
CA PRO A 206 14.06 6.50 -26.35
C PRO A 206 14.38 7.48 -25.22
N ASP A 207 15.34 8.36 -25.46
CA ASP A 207 15.50 9.55 -24.63
C ASP A 207 14.26 10.45 -24.77
N SER A 208 13.89 11.18 -23.71
CA SER A 208 12.55 11.79 -23.62
C SER A 208 12.25 12.78 -24.75
N HIS A 209 13.28 13.45 -25.29
CA HIS A 209 13.16 14.33 -26.46
C HIS A 209 12.74 13.60 -27.75
N ASN A 210 13.01 12.30 -27.85
CA ASN A 210 12.71 11.46 -29.02
C ASN A 210 11.53 10.51 -28.81
N ASP A 211 10.98 10.43 -27.59
CA ASP A 211 9.83 9.57 -27.31
C ASP A 211 8.50 10.21 -27.73
N ARG A 212 8.24 10.22 -29.04
CA ARG A 212 7.02 10.78 -29.62
C ARG A 212 5.78 9.90 -29.43
N TYR A 213 5.95 8.62 -29.08
CA TYR A 213 4.87 7.63 -29.07
C TYR A 213 4.62 7.01 -27.68
N ASN A 214 5.25 7.55 -26.64
CA ASN A 214 5.26 7.00 -25.27
C ASN A 214 5.72 5.54 -25.27
N GLN A 215 6.78 5.23 -26.01
CA GLN A 215 7.39 3.91 -26.08
C GLN A 215 7.86 3.46 -24.69
N ASP A 216 8.35 4.41 -23.89
CA ASP A 216 8.70 4.23 -22.49
C ASP A 216 7.55 3.66 -21.64
N ILE A 217 6.35 4.25 -21.71
CA ILE A 217 5.14 3.76 -21.04
C ILE A 217 4.73 2.41 -21.62
N ARG A 218 4.68 2.26 -22.95
CA ARG A 218 4.25 1.02 -23.60
C ARG A 218 5.11 -0.17 -23.16
N PHE A 219 6.42 0.01 -23.14
CA PHE A 219 7.36 -1.00 -22.65
C PHE A 219 7.13 -1.31 -21.17
N SER A 220 6.90 -0.27 -20.36
CA SER A 220 6.67 -0.40 -18.92
C SER A 220 5.42 -1.20 -18.59
N ILE A 221 4.30 -0.83 -19.20
CA ILE A 221 3.01 -1.50 -19.03
C ILE A 221 3.07 -2.92 -19.59
N SER A 222 3.72 -3.13 -20.75
CA SER A 222 3.86 -4.46 -21.33
C SER A 222 4.69 -5.39 -20.42
N SER A 223 5.79 -4.89 -19.86
CA SER A 223 6.61 -5.67 -18.93
C SER A 223 5.86 -6.02 -17.64
N LEU A 224 5.08 -5.07 -17.10
CA LEU A 224 4.17 -5.33 -15.97
C LEU A 224 3.19 -6.47 -16.31
N LEU A 225 2.48 -6.35 -17.44
CA LEU A 225 1.48 -7.34 -17.87
C LEU A 225 2.09 -8.72 -18.14
N ILE A 226 3.28 -8.78 -18.74
CA ILE A 226 4.02 -10.02 -18.96
C ILE A 226 4.37 -10.67 -17.61
N LEU A 227 4.88 -9.89 -16.64
CA LEU A 227 5.21 -10.45 -15.33
C LEU A 227 3.96 -10.92 -14.59
N VAL A 228 2.88 -10.15 -14.63
CA VAL A 228 1.57 -10.55 -14.08
C VAL A 228 1.06 -11.85 -14.72
N ALA A 229 1.17 -11.98 -16.05
CA ALA A 229 0.79 -13.20 -16.76
C ALA A 229 1.66 -14.40 -16.34
N ILE A 230 2.97 -14.21 -16.16
CA ILE A 230 3.88 -15.24 -15.63
C ILE A 230 3.42 -15.67 -14.23
N MET A 231 3.10 -14.72 -13.33
CA MET A 231 2.62 -15.05 -11.99
C MET A 231 1.32 -15.87 -12.02
N LEU A 232 0.38 -15.50 -12.88
CA LEU A 232 -0.87 -16.23 -13.05
C LEU A 232 -0.64 -17.67 -13.51
N VAL A 233 0.26 -17.89 -14.48
CA VAL A 233 0.63 -19.24 -14.96
C VAL A 233 1.32 -20.05 -13.87
N LEU A 234 2.19 -19.41 -13.09
CA LEU A 234 2.90 -20.05 -11.97
C LEU A 234 2.03 -20.24 -10.72
N LYS A 235 0.78 -19.75 -10.74
CA LYS A 235 -0.15 -19.75 -9.59
C LYS A 235 0.47 -19.13 -8.34
N ILE A 236 1.17 -18.02 -8.52
CA ILE A 236 1.71 -17.21 -7.45
C ILE A 236 0.86 -15.95 -7.32
N ASP A 237 0.84 -15.37 -6.13
CA ASP A 237 0.19 -14.10 -5.86
C ASP A 237 0.65 -13.01 -6.85
N VAL A 238 -0.32 -12.46 -7.59
CA VAL A 238 -0.11 -11.42 -8.59
C VAL A 238 0.38 -10.12 -7.95
N VAL A 239 0.04 -9.87 -6.68
CA VAL A 239 0.47 -8.69 -5.92
C VAL A 239 2.00 -8.66 -5.82
N LEU A 240 2.62 -9.80 -5.48
CA LEU A 240 4.08 -9.89 -5.39
C LEU A 240 4.73 -9.63 -6.75
N GLY A 241 4.15 -10.17 -7.83
CA GLY A 241 4.65 -9.96 -9.18
C GLY A 241 4.62 -8.49 -9.57
N ALA A 242 3.47 -7.84 -9.38
CA ALA A 242 3.31 -6.43 -9.67
C ALA A 242 4.29 -5.57 -8.87
N PHE A 243 4.42 -5.81 -7.56
CA PHE A 243 5.39 -5.11 -6.72
C PHE A 243 6.83 -5.34 -7.16
N THR A 244 7.20 -6.58 -7.50
CA THR A 244 8.55 -6.93 -7.96
C THR A 244 8.87 -6.25 -9.29
N ALA A 245 7.91 -6.19 -10.23
CA ALA A 245 8.04 -5.38 -11.44
C ALA A 245 8.29 -3.91 -11.09
N GLY A 246 7.50 -3.34 -10.18
CA GLY A 246 7.63 -1.94 -9.79
C GLY A 246 9.00 -1.62 -9.19
N LEU A 247 9.44 -2.44 -8.24
CA LEU A 247 10.76 -2.33 -7.60
C LEU A 247 11.87 -2.37 -8.65
N PHE A 248 11.76 -3.29 -9.60
CA PHE A 248 12.73 -3.37 -10.67
C PHE A 248 12.72 -2.13 -11.57
N PHE A 249 11.54 -1.70 -12.02
CA PHE A 249 11.41 -0.51 -12.85
C PHE A 249 12.02 0.70 -12.15
N LYS A 250 11.82 0.87 -10.85
CA LYS A 250 12.45 1.92 -10.06
C LYS A 250 13.97 1.82 -10.06
N MET A 251 14.52 0.62 -9.88
CA MET A 251 15.98 0.41 -9.86
C MET A 251 16.62 0.71 -11.22
N PHE A 252 15.97 0.32 -12.32
CA PHE A 252 16.52 0.45 -13.67
C PHE A 252 16.30 1.86 -14.26
N PHE A 253 15.13 2.45 -14.04
CA PHE A 253 14.73 3.75 -14.61
C PHE A 253 14.79 4.90 -13.62
N ASN A 254 15.47 4.73 -12.48
CA ASN A 254 15.55 5.76 -11.42
C ASN A 254 16.00 7.15 -11.90
N GLN A 255 16.71 7.21 -13.03
CA GLN A 255 17.20 8.45 -13.62
C GLN A 255 16.17 9.14 -14.53
N LYS A 256 15.20 8.39 -15.11
CA LYS A 256 14.14 8.91 -15.97
C LYS A 256 12.92 9.33 -15.14
N HIS A 257 13.03 10.48 -14.47
CA HIS A 257 11.97 11.01 -13.60
C HIS A 257 10.64 11.21 -14.35
N GLU A 258 10.69 11.71 -15.59
CA GLU A 258 9.50 11.89 -16.43
C GLU A 258 8.75 10.58 -16.70
N LEU A 259 9.45 9.45 -16.88
CA LEU A 259 8.80 8.15 -17.06
C LEU A 259 8.07 7.72 -15.79
N LEU A 260 8.70 7.89 -14.63
CA LEU A 260 8.08 7.56 -13.35
C LEU A 260 6.83 8.40 -13.11
N GLU A 261 6.90 9.71 -13.35
CA GLU A 261 5.74 10.62 -13.24
C GLU A 261 4.62 10.26 -14.22
N LYS A 262 4.95 9.88 -15.48
CA LYS A 262 3.96 9.41 -16.46
C LYS A 262 3.24 8.14 -15.98
N ILE A 263 3.99 7.16 -15.44
CA ILE A 263 3.43 5.89 -14.93
C ILE A 263 2.55 6.14 -13.71
N GLU A 264 3.00 6.99 -12.77
CA GLU A 264 2.23 7.40 -11.60
C GLU A 264 0.94 8.14 -12.03
N SER A 265 1.05 9.08 -12.96
CA SER A 265 -0.10 9.84 -13.48
C SER A 265 -1.13 8.94 -14.16
N PHE A 266 -0.67 7.94 -14.92
CA PHE A 266 -1.55 6.96 -15.57
C PHE A 266 -2.31 6.09 -14.56
N GLY A 267 -1.65 5.69 -13.47
CA GLY A 267 -2.27 4.89 -12.41
C GLY A 267 -3.22 5.69 -11.52
N PHE A 268 -2.69 6.71 -10.85
CA PHE A 268 -3.45 7.54 -9.91
C PHE A 268 -4.50 8.41 -10.59
N GLY A 269 -4.36 8.68 -11.90
CA GLY A 269 -5.37 9.42 -12.66
C GLY A 269 -6.59 8.60 -13.08
N PHE A 270 -6.51 7.25 -13.10
CA PHE A 270 -7.60 6.43 -13.65
C PHE A 270 -7.78 5.08 -12.95
N PHE A 271 -6.79 4.18 -12.99
CA PHE A 271 -6.97 2.79 -12.54
C PHE A 271 -7.07 2.65 -11.03
N VAL A 272 -6.23 3.36 -10.29
CA VAL A 272 -6.21 3.32 -8.82
C VAL A 272 -7.52 3.89 -8.24
N PRO A 273 -8.04 5.04 -8.71
CA PRO A 273 -9.37 5.51 -8.31
C PRO A 273 -10.48 4.47 -8.49
N ILE A 274 -10.52 3.77 -9.64
CA ILE A 274 -11.56 2.75 -9.90
C ILE A 274 -11.48 1.62 -8.87
N PHE A 275 -10.28 1.19 -8.50
CA PHE A 275 -10.10 0.19 -7.44
C PHE A 275 -10.68 0.64 -6.10
N PHE A 276 -10.41 1.88 -5.68
CA PHE A 276 -10.92 2.40 -4.41
C PHE A 276 -12.43 2.66 -4.43
N ILE A 277 -12.97 3.16 -5.53
CA ILE A 277 -14.42 3.33 -5.75
C ILE A 277 -15.11 1.97 -5.68
N TYR A 278 -14.58 0.97 -6.39
CA TYR A 278 -15.12 -0.40 -6.34
C TYR A 278 -15.06 -0.96 -4.92
N THR A 279 -13.92 -0.85 -4.24
CA THR A 279 -13.78 -1.27 -2.84
C THR A 279 -14.85 -0.63 -1.97
N GLY A 280 -15.06 0.69 -2.08
CA GLY A 280 -16.12 1.40 -1.38
C GLY A 280 -17.50 0.81 -1.68
N SER A 281 -17.82 0.58 -2.95
CA SER A 281 -19.13 0.06 -3.37
C SER A 281 -19.46 -1.34 -2.84
N THR A 282 -18.44 -2.12 -2.45
CA THR A 282 -18.66 -3.44 -1.83
C THR A 282 -19.13 -3.35 -0.37
N VAL A 283 -18.93 -2.20 0.29
CA VAL A 283 -19.37 -1.97 1.66
C VAL A 283 -20.86 -1.59 1.67
N LYS A 284 -21.69 -2.50 2.17
CA LYS A 284 -23.15 -2.33 2.23
C LYS A 284 -23.53 -1.47 3.43
N LEU A 285 -23.80 -0.19 3.18
CA LEU A 285 -24.15 0.81 4.20
C LEU A 285 -25.33 0.39 5.09
N ASP A 286 -26.33 -0.26 4.51
CA ASP A 286 -27.52 -0.81 5.17
C ASP A 286 -27.19 -1.92 6.18
N MET A 287 -26.03 -2.58 6.03
CA MET A 287 -25.56 -3.63 6.92
C MET A 287 -24.61 -3.11 7.99
N ILE A 288 -24.25 -1.82 7.99
CA ILE A 288 -23.33 -1.26 9.00
C ILE A 288 -24.07 -1.11 10.33
N THR A 289 -23.73 -1.98 11.27
CA THR A 289 -24.23 -1.95 12.64
C THR A 289 -23.26 -1.22 13.56
N PHE A 290 -23.73 -0.88 14.76
CA PHE A 290 -22.88 -0.32 15.81
C PHE A 290 -21.72 -1.26 16.19
N ASP A 291 -21.91 -2.57 16.09
CA ASP A 291 -20.85 -3.54 16.41
C ASP A 291 -19.75 -3.59 15.35
N ILE A 292 -20.10 -3.41 14.06
CA ILE A 292 -19.11 -3.24 12.99
C ILE A 292 -18.27 -1.98 13.25
N LEU A 293 -18.91 -0.88 13.65
CA LEU A 293 -18.19 0.36 13.96
C LEU A 293 -17.29 0.20 15.20
N LYS A 294 -17.75 -0.47 16.26
CA LYS A 294 -16.90 -0.81 17.41
C LYS A 294 -15.70 -1.64 17.00
N HIS A 295 -15.91 -2.65 16.15
CA HIS A 295 -14.83 -3.52 15.69
C HIS A 295 -13.83 -2.77 14.81
N ALA A 296 -14.30 -1.85 13.96
CA ALA A 296 -13.43 -0.95 13.21
C ALA A 296 -12.58 -0.05 14.14
N ILE A 297 -13.19 0.52 15.18
CA ILE A 297 -12.47 1.30 16.20
C ILE A 297 -11.47 0.42 16.96
N PHE A 298 -11.83 -0.83 17.27
CA PHE A 298 -10.92 -1.78 17.89
C PHE A 298 -9.69 -2.04 17.01
N ILE A 299 -9.88 -2.30 15.71
CA ILE A 299 -8.77 -2.52 14.76
C ILE A 299 -7.87 -1.28 14.70
N MET A 300 -8.46 -0.08 14.55
CA MET A 300 -7.71 1.18 14.54
C MET A 300 -6.91 1.37 15.84
N CYS A 301 -7.54 1.21 17.00
CA CYS A 301 -6.88 1.33 18.29
C CYS A 301 -5.77 0.28 18.46
N ALA A 302 -5.99 -0.96 18.04
CA ALA A 302 -4.98 -2.01 18.11
C ALA A 302 -3.75 -1.63 17.29
N ILE A 303 -3.95 -1.18 16.04
CA ILE A 303 -2.85 -0.72 15.17
C ILE A 303 -2.05 0.40 15.84
N ILE A 304 -2.73 1.44 16.32
CA ILE A 304 -2.10 2.60 16.96
C ILE A 304 -1.33 2.17 18.21
N ILE A 305 -1.93 1.34 19.06
CA ILE A 305 -1.33 0.91 20.34
C ILE A 305 -0.10 0.03 20.10
N ILE A 306 -0.20 -0.97 19.23
CA ILE A 306 0.92 -1.87 18.92
C ILE A 306 2.11 -1.04 18.41
N ARG A 307 1.85 -0.10 17.49
CA ARG A 307 2.90 0.78 16.95
C ARG A 307 3.46 1.73 18.00
N LEU A 308 2.63 2.37 18.82
CA LEU A 308 3.09 3.21 19.91
C LEU A 308 4.04 2.43 20.83
N ILE A 309 3.61 1.28 21.34
CA ILE A 309 4.44 0.47 22.26
C ILE A 309 5.76 0.09 21.59
N SER A 310 5.72 -0.46 20.38
CA SER A 310 6.93 -0.84 19.64
C SER A 310 7.87 0.35 19.39
N SER A 311 7.32 1.50 19.03
CA SER A 311 8.11 2.72 18.79
C SER A 311 8.75 3.26 20.06
N TYR A 312 8.05 3.25 21.20
CA TYR A 312 8.61 3.69 22.49
C TYR A 312 9.69 2.74 22.99
N LEU A 313 9.51 1.42 22.84
CA LEU A 313 10.54 0.45 23.22
C LEU A 313 11.79 0.58 22.35
N SER A 314 11.64 0.83 21.05
CA SER A 314 12.77 0.84 20.12
C SER A 314 13.43 2.21 19.94
N PHE A 315 12.69 3.31 19.92
CA PHE A 315 13.22 4.61 19.45
C PHE A 315 13.18 5.73 20.49
N TYR A 316 12.59 5.53 21.67
CA TYR A 316 12.44 6.59 22.66
C TYR A 316 13.77 7.26 23.06
N LYS A 317 14.84 6.48 23.23
CA LYS A 317 16.17 7.02 23.60
C LYS A 317 16.72 7.97 22.52
N TYR A 318 16.43 7.69 21.25
CA TYR A 318 16.91 8.43 20.08
C TYR A 318 16.02 9.63 19.75
N LEU A 319 14.71 9.42 19.60
CA LEU A 319 13.75 10.43 19.16
C LEU A 319 13.20 11.29 20.31
N LYS A 320 13.25 10.82 21.56
CA LYS A 320 12.52 11.43 22.70
C LYS A 320 11.01 11.42 22.49
N PHE A 321 10.26 11.92 23.48
CA PHE A 321 8.79 11.81 23.52
C PHE A 321 8.10 12.36 22.26
N LYS A 322 8.27 13.66 21.94
CA LYS A 322 7.62 14.35 20.82
C LYS A 322 7.72 13.57 19.51
N GLN A 323 8.96 13.27 19.12
CA GLN A 323 9.25 12.68 17.81
C GLN A 323 8.88 11.19 17.78
N THR A 324 8.99 10.46 18.90
CA THR A 324 8.57 9.05 18.97
C THR A 324 7.05 8.91 18.81
N THR A 325 6.27 9.80 19.44
CA THR A 325 4.80 9.82 19.26
C THR A 325 4.43 10.10 17.81
N LEU A 326 5.02 11.14 17.20
CA LEU A 326 4.72 11.50 15.82
C LEU A 326 5.13 10.39 14.84
N PHE A 327 6.30 9.78 15.04
CA PHE A 327 6.75 8.61 14.29
C PHE A 327 5.73 7.47 14.37
N ALA A 328 5.33 7.06 15.58
CA ALA A 328 4.40 5.96 15.78
C ALA A 328 3.04 6.20 15.11
N LEU A 329 2.49 7.42 15.25
CA LEU A 329 1.22 7.79 14.64
C LEU A 329 1.31 7.87 13.12
N SER A 330 2.43 8.34 12.57
CA SER A 330 2.61 8.44 11.12
C SER A 330 2.67 7.09 10.43
N ASP A 331 3.24 6.11 11.12
CA ASP A 331 3.32 4.74 10.63
C ASP A 331 2.00 3.97 10.81
N SER A 332 1.11 4.46 11.67
CA SER A 332 -0.19 3.84 11.94
C SER A 332 -1.23 4.10 10.85
N MET A 333 -0.86 4.36 9.59
CA MET A 333 -1.82 4.68 8.52
C MET A 333 -1.74 3.73 7.30
N PRO A 334 -1.85 2.40 7.44
CA PRO A 334 -1.57 1.46 6.35
C PRO A 334 -2.76 1.24 5.39
N LEU A 335 -3.42 2.32 4.95
CA LEU A 335 -4.70 2.29 4.23
C LEU A 335 -4.72 1.32 3.04
N THR A 336 -3.77 1.42 2.12
CA THR A 336 -3.77 0.66 0.86
C THR A 336 -3.66 -0.85 1.09
N PHE A 337 -2.71 -1.28 1.92
CA PHE A 337 -2.45 -2.68 2.20
C PHE A 337 -3.49 -3.28 3.17
N MET A 338 -4.08 -2.46 4.05
CA MET A 338 -5.19 -2.89 4.90
C MET A 338 -6.43 -3.26 4.07
N VAL A 339 -6.78 -2.43 3.08
CA VAL A 339 -7.86 -2.74 2.14
C VAL A 339 -7.55 -4.03 1.36
N ALA A 340 -6.30 -4.17 0.89
CA ALA A 340 -5.86 -5.34 0.15
C ALA A 340 -6.01 -6.64 0.94
N ILE A 341 -5.52 -6.66 2.19
CA ILE A 341 -5.61 -7.87 3.02
C ILE A 341 -7.04 -8.21 3.41
N ALA A 342 -7.89 -7.20 3.65
CA ALA A 342 -9.30 -7.41 3.94
C ALA A 342 -10.01 -8.06 2.75
N MET A 343 -9.80 -7.53 1.54
CA MET A 343 -10.40 -8.07 0.31
C MET A 343 -9.92 -9.50 0.04
N LEU A 344 -8.62 -9.75 0.17
CA LEU A 344 -8.04 -11.08 -0.01
C LEU A 344 -8.64 -12.06 1.01
N SER A 345 -8.63 -11.71 2.28
CA SER A 345 -9.11 -12.59 3.37
C SER A 345 -10.61 -12.88 3.25
N PHE A 346 -11.40 -11.90 2.81
CA PHE A 346 -12.84 -12.09 2.57
C PHE A 346 -13.09 -13.05 1.40
N ASN A 347 -12.35 -12.89 0.29
CA ASN A 347 -12.48 -13.78 -0.87
C ASN A 347 -12.07 -15.24 -0.56
N TYR A 348 -11.13 -15.44 0.36
CA TYR A 348 -10.74 -16.77 0.86
C TYR A 348 -11.61 -17.29 2.02
N GLY A 349 -12.64 -16.54 2.44
CA GLY A 349 -13.56 -16.96 3.50
C GLY A 349 -12.96 -16.97 4.92
N LEU A 350 -11.84 -16.27 5.14
CA LEU A 350 -11.15 -16.23 6.44
C LEU A 350 -11.73 -15.21 7.41
N ILE A 351 -12.40 -14.20 6.88
CA ILE A 351 -13.10 -13.19 7.66
C ILE A 351 -14.54 -13.12 7.19
N SER A 352 -15.43 -12.86 8.13
CA SER A 352 -16.84 -12.60 7.86
C SER A 352 -17.02 -11.27 7.11
N GLN A 353 -18.21 -11.08 6.54
CA GLN A 353 -18.56 -9.83 5.87
C GLN A 353 -18.54 -8.62 6.82
N SER A 354 -18.93 -8.81 8.09
CA SER A 354 -18.86 -7.77 9.12
C SER A 354 -17.42 -7.36 9.42
N GLU A 355 -16.50 -8.32 9.51
CA GLU A 355 -15.06 -8.06 9.68
C GLU A 355 -14.47 -7.37 8.45
N TYR A 356 -14.84 -7.80 7.24
CA TYR A 356 -14.44 -7.13 6.01
C TYR A 356 -14.82 -5.65 6.04
N PHE A 357 -16.08 -5.33 6.35
CA PHE A 357 -16.53 -3.94 6.49
C PHE A 357 -15.78 -3.20 7.60
N SER A 358 -15.53 -3.86 8.73
CA SER A 358 -14.77 -3.27 9.84
C SER A 358 -13.35 -2.89 9.42
N PHE A 359 -12.65 -3.72 8.64
CA PHE A 359 -11.31 -3.40 8.14
C PHE A 359 -11.31 -2.21 7.18
N ILE A 360 -12.25 -2.17 6.23
CA ILE A 360 -12.34 -1.03 5.28
C ILE A 360 -12.65 0.26 6.05
N ILE A 361 -13.63 0.25 6.94
CA ILE A 361 -14.01 1.40 7.76
C ILE A 361 -12.85 1.81 8.67
N ALA A 362 -12.18 0.86 9.34
CA ALA A 362 -11.02 1.13 10.18
C ALA A 362 -9.94 1.86 9.38
N SER A 363 -9.57 1.36 8.21
CA SER A 363 -8.54 1.94 7.36
C SER A 363 -8.85 3.39 6.95
N MET A 364 -10.13 3.69 6.63
CA MET A 364 -10.58 5.04 6.29
C MET A 364 -10.53 5.98 7.50
N ILE A 365 -11.05 5.54 8.65
CA ILE A 365 -11.07 6.34 9.88
C ILE A 365 -9.63 6.60 10.35
N ASP A 366 -8.77 5.60 10.30
CA ASP A 366 -7.37 5.68 10.75
C ASP A 366 -6.61 6.75 9.95
N GLY A 367 -6.66 6.68 8.62
CA GLY A 367 -6.03 7.66 7.74
C GLY A 367 -6.57 9.09 7.92
N LEU A 368 -7.87 9.25 8.18
CA LEU A 368 -8.50 10.55 8.46
C LEU A 368 -8.11 11.11 9.82
N PHE A 369 -8.35 10.31 10.86
CA PHE A 369 -8.20 10.68 12.25
C PHE A 369 -6.75 11.01 12.56
N LEU A 370 -5.81 10.13 12.16
CA LEU A 370 -4.41 10.33 12.46
C LEU A 370 -3.81 11.53 11.71
N MET A 371 -4.23 11.82 10.47
CA MET A 371 -3.77 13.02 9.76
C MET A 371 -4.16 14.30 10.52
N ILE A 372 -5.40 14.36 11.01
CA ILE A 372 -5.88 15.49 11.82
C ILE A 372 -5.18 15.52 13.18
N PHE A 373 -4.98 14.36 13.80
CA PHE A 373 -4.40 14.24 15.13
C PHE A 373 -2.92 14.61 15.15
N ILE A 374 -2.12 14.12 14.19
CA ILE A 374 -0.72 14.53 13.99
C ILE A 374 -0.64 16.04 13.78
N ARG A 375 -1.51 16.62 12.96
CA ARG A 375 -1.53 18.07 12.73
C ARG A 375 -1.78 18.88 14.00
N LYS A 376 -2.71 18.43 14.85
CA LYS A 376 -2.96 19.08 16.15
C LYS A 376 -1.78 18.92 17.09
N LEU A 377 -1.24 17.70 17.22
CA LEU A 377 -0.12 17.41 18.11
C LEU A 377 1.15 18.15 17.71
N TYR A 378 1.49 18.17 16.42
CA TYR A 378 2.67 18.87 15.90
C TYR A 378 2.63 20.35 16.28
N LYS A 379 1.48 21.02 16.08
CA LYS A 379 1.29 22.42 16.51
C LYS A 379 1.49 22.60 18.01
N ILE A 380 0.86 21.76 18.84
CA ILE A 380 0.97 21.85 20.30
C ILE A 380 2.44 21.71 20.76
N PHE A 381 3.16 20.77 20.17
CA PHE A 381 4.55 20.54 20.51
C PHE A 381 5.46 21.69 20.05
N ASP A 382 5.25 22.25 18.88
CA ASP A 382 6.01 23.41 18.40
C ASP A 382 5.76 24.67 19.24
N THR A 383 4.52 24.93 19.64
CA THR A 383 4.21 26.09 20.50
C THR A 383 4.94 26.01 21.84
N LYS A 384 5.04 24.80 22.43
CA LYS A 384 5.80 24.58 23.67
C LYS A 384 7.32 24.76 23.50
N THR A 385 7.85 24.57 22.30
CA THR A 385 9.29 24.72 22.05
C THR A 385 9.71 26.18 21.89
N LYS A 386 8.76 27.10 21.61
CA LYS A 386 9.00 28.55 21.49
C LYS A 386 8.83 29.34 22.80
N ILE A 387 8.30 28.71 23.85
CA ILE A 387 8.02 29.34 25.15
C ILE A 387 9.14 29.04 26.18
N VAL A 388 10.14 28.24 25.81
CA VAL A 388 11.29 27.88 26.65
C VAL A 388 12.52 28.68 26.25
#